data_AF-A0A662Q7V3-F1
#
_entry.id   AF-A0A662Q7V3-F1
#
_cell.length_a   1.000
_cell.length_b   1.000
_cell.length_c   1.000
_cell.angle_alpha   90.00
_cell.angle_beta   90.00
_cell.angle_gamma   90.00
#
_symmetry.space_group_name_H-M   'P 1'
#
loop_
_entity.id
_entity.type
_entity.pdbx_description
1 polymer ?
#
loop_
_entity_poly.entity_id
_entity_poly.type
_entity_poly.pdbx_seq_one_letter_code
_entity_poly.pdbx_strand_id
1 'polypeptide(L)' 'IKIDPVTFKIADLAAKLRAEKGGRLPDAIIAATAIDQKADILYSQDKDLQRYSQYINVSKLEQ' A
#
# COMPACT_ATOMS: atom_id res chain seq x y z
N ILE A 1 -6.02 18.29 4.52
CA ILE A 1 -5.68 17.07 3.76
C ILE A 1 -4.16 16.94 3.79
N LYS A 2 -3.62 15.81 4.25
CA LYS A 2 -2.19 15.52 4.13
C LYS A 2 -1.98 14.74 2.83
N ILE A 3 -0.97 15.11 2.04
CA ILE A 3 -0.59 14.41 0.82
C ILE A 3 0.84 13.94 1.00
N ASP A 4 1.07 12.63 0.93
CA ASP A 4 2.41 12.06 0.99
C ASP A 4 2.99 11.91 -0.43
N PRO A 5 4.17 12.48 -0.72
CA PRO A 5 4.76 12.42 -2.04
C PRO A 5 5.32 11.02 -2.33
N VAL A 6 5.23 10.57 -3.59
CA VAL A 6 5.90 9.34 -4.01
C VAL A 6 7.38 9.63 -4.20
N THR A 7 8.18 9.32 -3.18
CA THR A 7 9.64 9.44 -3.23
C THR A 7 10.25 8.27 -4.01
N PHE A 8 11.54 8.36 -4.36
CA PHE A 8 12.28 7.24 -4.96
C PHE A 8 12.19 5.96 -4.10
N LYS A 9 12.28 6.10 -2.77
CA LYS A 9 12.17 4.99 -1.82
C LYS A 9 10.81 4.30 -1.91
N ILE A 10 9.72 5.08 -1.98
CA ILE A 10 8.36 4.54 -2.14
C ILE A 10 8.21 3.89 -3.52
N ALA A 11 8.73 4.49 -4.58
CA ALA A 11 8.66 3.93 -5.93
C ALA A 11 9.41 2.60 -6.05
N ASP A 12 10.62 2.50 -5.48
CA ASP A 12 11.41 1.27 -5.44
C ASP A 12 10.71 0.16 -4.62
N LEU A 13 10.16 0.51 -3.45
CA LEU A 13 9.38 -0.42 -2.65
C LEU A 13 8.13 -0.89 -3.39
N ALA A 14 7.40 0.02 -4.04
CA ALA A 14 6.22 -0.33 -4.84
C ALA A 14 6.57 -1.26 -6.00
N ALA A 15 7.70 -1.04 -6.67
CA ALA A 15 8.18 -1.94 -7.72
C ALA A 15 8.46 -3.36 -7.18
N LYS A 16 9.10 -3.46 -6.01
CA LYS A 16 9.35 -4.75 -5.33
C LYS A 16 8.07 -5.47 -4.92
N LEU A 17 7.14 -4.75 -4.28
CA LEU A 17 5.84 -5.30 -3.87
C LEU A 17 5.05 -5.80 -5.07
N ARG A 18 5.04 -5.03 -6.16
CA ARG A 18 4.36 -5.42 -7.41
C ARG A 18 5.03 -6.61 -8.08
N ALA A 19 6.37 -6.70 -8.07
CA ALA A 19 7.08 -7.85 -8.60
C ALA A 19 6.75 -9.13 -7.82
N GLU A 20 6.62 -9.04 -6.49
CA GLU A 20 6.32 -10.19 -5.64
C GLU A 20 4.83 -10.59 -5.67
N LYS A 21 3.91 -9.63 -5.62
CA LYS A 21 2.46 -9.88 -5.46
C LYS A 21 1.62 -9.65 -6.72
N GLY A 22 2.24 -9.16 -7.79
CA GLY A 22 1.53 -8.74 -9.00
C GLY A 22 0.56 -7.57 -8.74
N GLY A 23 -0.38 -7.37 -9.66
CA GLY A 23 -1.40 -6.33 -9.55
C GLY A 23 -1.00 -4.98 -10.16
N ARG A 24 -1.82 -3.97 -9.88
CA ARG A 24 -1.68 -2.63 -10.46
C ARG A 24 -0.64 -1.84 -9.68
N LEU A 25 0.12 -1.01 -10.40
CA LEU A 25 1.12 -0.14 -9.80
C LEU A 25 0.54 0.81 -8.73
N PRO A 26 -0.64 1.45 -8.92
CA PRO A 26 -1.23 2.31 -7.89
C PRO A 26 -1.44 1.60 -6.55
N ASP A 27 -1.93 0.36 -6.55
CA ASP A 27 -2.17 -0.40 -5.31
C ASP A 27 -0.84 -0.68 -4.57
N ALA A 28 0.22 -0.99 -5.33
CA ALA A 28 1.56 -1.18 -4.77
C ALA A 28 2.14 0.12 -4.20
N ILE A 29 1.89 1.27 -4.86
CA ILE A 29 2.31 2.59 -4.35
C ILE A 29 1.59 2.93 -3.05
N ILE A 30 0.28 2.66 -2.96
CA ILE A 30 -0.50 2.89 -1.73
C ILE A 30 0.06 2.05 -0.58
N ALA A 31 0.27 0.76 -0.80
CA ALA A 31 0.85 -0.13 0.22
C ALA A 31 2.28 0.30 0.61
N ALA A 32 3.14 0.59 -0.36
CA ALA A 32 4.50 1.06 -0.11
C ALA A 32 4.53 2.37 0.69
N THR A 33 3.64 3.30 0.39
CA THR A 33 3.52 4.57 1.12
C THR A 33 3.13 4.32 2.58
N ALA A 34 2.14 3.46 2.82
CA ALA A 34 1.70 3.15 4.17
C ALA A 34 2.79 2.43 4.99
N ILE A 35 3.55 1.52 4.38
CA ILE A 35 4.72 0.86 5.00
C ILE A 35 5.82 1.87 5.32
N ASP A 36 6.14 2.78 4.38
CA ASP A 36 7.19 3.80 4.59
C ASP A 36 6.84 4.76 5.73
N GLN A 37 5.56 5.12 5.84
CA GLN A 37 5.02 5.94 6.93
C GLN A 37 4.89 5.18 8.26
N LYS A 38 5.18 3.87 8.29
CA LYS A 38 4.96 2.97 9.43
C LYS A 38 3.51 3.04 9.94
N ALA A 39 2.56 3.10 9.02
CA ALA A 39 1.14 3.12 9.37
C ALA A 39 0.72 1.78 9.98
N ASP A 40 -0.12 1.82 11.01
CA ASP A 40 -0.66 0.60 11.63
C ASP A 40 -1.69 -0.10 10.73
N ILE A 41 -2.50 0.69 10.01
CA ILE A 41 -3.63 0.20 9.20
C ILE A 41 -3.71 0.96 7.87
N LEU A 42 -3.98 0.21 6.79
CA LEU A 42 -4.41 0.71 5.50
C LEU A 42 -5.91 0.43 5.31
N TYR A 43 -6.72 1.48 5.27
CA TYR A 43 -8.15 1.33 5.01
C TYR A 43 -8.45 1.25 3.52
N SER A 44 -9.17 0.22 3.09
CA SER A 44 -9.61 0.07 1.71
C SER A 44 -10.89 -0.77 1.61
N GLN A 45 -11.82 -0.35 0.73
CA GLN A 45 -12.93 -1.19 0.31
C GLN A 45 -12.57 -2.08 -0.89
N ASP A 46 -11.48 -1.76 -1.60
CA ASP A 46 -10.97 -2.57 -2.70
C ASP A 46 -10.32 -3.85 -2.14
N LYS A 47 -10.90 -5.00 -2.51
CA LYS A 47 -10.43 -6.33 -2.07
C LYS A 47 -9.07 -6.66 -2.65
N ASP A 48 -8.67 -6.06 -3.79
CA ASP A 48 -7.38 -6.34 -4.38
C ASP A 48 -6.21 -5.89 -3.50
N LEU A 49 -6.40 -4.87 -2.66
CA LEU A 49 -5.37 -4.39 -1.72
C LEU A 49 -5.04 -5.40 -0.63
N GLN A 50 -5.92 -6.36 -0.35
CA GLN A 50 -5.69 -7.41 0.66
C GLN A 50 -4.48 -8.30 0.34
N ARG A 51 -4.01 -8.31 -0.92
CA ARG A 51 -2.78 -9.01 -1.32
C ARG A 51 -1.53 -8.55 -0.57
N TYR A 52 -1.54 -7.34 -0.01
CA TYR A 52 -0.43 -6.77 0.75
C TYR A 52 -0.57 -6.97 2.28
N SER A 53 -1.55 -7.74 2.74
CA SER A 53 -1.84 -8.01 4.16
C SER A 53 -0.66 -8.59 4.94
N GLN A 54 0.30 -9.23 4.27
CA GLN A 54 1.52 -9.73 4.90
C GLN A 54 2.51 -8.62 5.31
N TYR A 55 2.36 -7.39 4.79
CA TYR A 55 3.25 -6.27 5.08
C TYR A 55 2.57 -5.16 5.89
N ILE A 56 1.25 -5.02 5.77
CA ILE A 56 0.47 -4.01 6.47
C ILE A 56 -0.94 -4.52 6.72
N ASN A 57 -1.53 -4.18 7.87
CA ASN A 57 -2.91 -4.53 8.16
C ASN A 57 -3.85 -3.78 7.21
N VAL A 58 -4.52 -4.50 6.31
CA VAL A 58 -5.51 -3.93 5.40
C VAL A 58 -6.90 -4.20 5.95
N SER A 59 -7.59 -3.15 6.39
CA SER A 59 -8.94 -3.25 6.94
C SER A 59 -9.95 -2.51 6.09
N LYS A 60 -11.23 -2.87 6.22
CA LYS A 60 -12.33 -2.09 5.67
C LYS A 60 -12.73 -1.02 6.67
N LEU A 61 -13.20 0.11 6.17
CA LEU A 61 -13.95 1.05 7.00
C LEU A 61 -15.32 0.42 7.26
N GLU A 62 -15.60 0.06 8.51
CA GLU A 62 -16.96 -0.22 8.95
C GLU A 62 -17.74 1.10 8.93
N GLN A 63 -18.92 1.07 8.32
CA GLN A 63 -19.82 2.22 8.24
C GLN A 63 -20.68 2.31 9.48
#